data_AF-A0A0Q4BD80-F1
#
_entry.id   AF-A0A0Q4BD80-F1
#
_cell.length_a   1.000
_cell.length_b   1.000
_cell.length_c   1.000
_cell.angle_alpha   90.00
_cell.angle_beta   90.00
_cell.angle_gamma   90.00
#
_symmetry.space_group_name_H-M   'P 1'
#
loop_
_entity.id
_entity.type
_entity.pdbx_description
1 polymer ?
#
loop_
_entity_poly.entity_id
_entity_poly.type
_entity_poly.pdbx_seq_one_letter_code
_entity_poly.pdbx_strand_id
1 'polypeptide(L)'
;MRSVEDVVVDDTLFETVEMDEFVISPIIINDNLLDIMVRPGADGEVSVTARPSTDFFTIRNEVVTSDATNIEITASGRDITVRGQIAEESEQVNLTHTVREPAAFARALLIESLVGHGIDVTSSATGGNPGT
;
A
#
# COMPACT_ATOMS: atom_id res chain seq x y z
N MET A 1 -23.16 18.38 -8.52
CA MET A 1 -21.95 17.59 -8.23
C MET A 1 -21.75 17.63 -6.73
N ARG A 2 -21.49 16.49 -6.07
CA ARG A 2 -21.22 16.46 -4.63
C ARG A 2 -19.72 16.67 -4.45
N SER A 3 -19.34 17.63 -3.60
CA SER A 3 -17.94 17.95 -3.35
C SER A 3 -17.65 17.98 -1.86
N VAL A 4 -16.44 17.58 -1.50
CA VAL A 4 -15.88 17.64 -0.15
C VAL A 4 -14.54 18.37 -0.24
N GLU A 5 -14.32 19.32 0.66
CA GLU A 5 -13.04 20.05 0.69
C GLU A 5 -11.93 19.14 1.22
N ASP A 6 -12.18 18.47 2.34
CA ASP A 6 -11.20 17.64 3.04
C ASP A 6 -11.85 16.44 3.75
N VAL A 7 -11.04 15.42 4.03
CA VAL A 7 -11.39 14.23 4.79
C VAL A 7 -10.44 14.14 5.98
N VAL A 8 -10.98 13.86 7.17
CA VAL A 8 -10.21 13.66 8.39
C VAL A 8 -10.56 12.29 8.97
N VAL A 9 -9.54 11.55 9.40
CA VAL A 9 -9.70 10.32 10.16
C VAL A 9 -9.40 10.65 11.62
N ASP A 10 -10.41 10.53 12.48
CA ASP A 10 -10.19 10.65 13.93
C ASP A 10 -9.64 9.32 14.46
N ASP A 11 -8.33 9.28 14.68
CA ASP A 11 -7.62 8.15 15.27
C ASP A 11 -7.22 8.43 16.73
N THR A 12 -7.96 9.26 17.46
CA THR A 12 -7.59 9.68 18.83
C THR A 12 -8.13 8.77 19.94
N LEU A 13 -8.90 7.74 19.61
CA LEU A 13 -9.53 6.87 20.62
C LEU A 13 -8.52 6.08 21.47
N PHE A 14 -7.40 5.66 20.87
CA PHE A 14 -6.29 4.99 21.56
C PHE A 14 -4.95 5.47 21.00
N GLU A 15 -3.87 5.32 21.76
CA GLU A 15 -2.52 5.62 21.27
C GLU A 15 -2.10 4.62 20.17
N THR A 16 -1.50 5.14 19.09
CA THR A 16 -0.84 4.30 18.09
C THR A 16 0.48 3.80 18.65
N VAL A 17 0.70 2.48 18.58
CA VAL A 17 1.91 1.82 19.08
C VAL A 17 2.66 1.21 17.90
N GLU A 18 3.88 1.68 17.68
CA GLU A 18 4.80 1.08 16.71
C GLU A 18 5.57 -0.09 17.36
N MET A 19 5.53 -1.24 16.70
CA MET A 19 6.36 -2.39 17.03
C MET A 19 7.31 -2.67 15.86
N ASP A 20 8.29 -3.55 16.06
CA ASP A 20 9.32 -3.82 15.05
C ASP A 20 8.69 -4.23 13.70
N GLU A 21 7.74 -5.18 13.73
CA GLU A 21 7.14 -5.77 12.54
C GLU A 21 5.77 -5.17 12.15
N PHE A 22 5.02 -4.60 13.09
CA PHE A 22 3.64 -4.15 12.86
C PHE A 22 3.27 -2.89 13.65
N VAL A 23 2.17 -2.25 13.29
CA VAL A 23 1.63 -1.07 13.96
C VAL A 23 0.23 -1.37 14.48
N ILE A 24 0.00 -1.12 15.77
CA ILE A 24 -1.33 -1.19 16.38
C ILE A 24 -1.89 0.23 16.43
N SER A 25 -3.06 0.46 15.83
CA SER A 25 -3.69 1.78 15.74
C SER A 25 -5.21 1.71 15.92
N PRO A 26 -5.89 2.82 16.24
CA PRO A 26 -7.36 2.86 16.36
C PRO A 26 -8.11 2.64 15.04
N ILE A 27 -7.46 2.96 13.92
CA ILE A 27 -7.95 2.69 12.57
C ILE A 27 -7.04 1.67 11.91
N ILE A 28 -7.63 0.58 11.39
CA ILE A 28 -6.90 -0.53 10.77
C ILE A 28 -7.59 -0.89 9.47
N ILE A 29 -6.81 -0.96 8.39
CA ILE A 29 -7.24 -1.54 7.11
C ILE A 29 -6.24 -2.63 6.76
N ASN A 30 -6.76 -3.83 6.47
CA ASN A 30 -5.95 -5.00 6.13
C ASN A 30 -4.81 -5.26 7.13
N ASP A 31 -5.10 -5.26 8.43
CA ASP A 31 -4.11 -5.42 9.51
C ASP A 31 -2.93 -4.42 9.48
N ASN A 32 -3.13 -3.24 8.88
CA ASN A 32 -2.07 -2.28 8.56
C ASN A 32 -0.99 -2.90 7.66
N LEU A 33 -1.40 -3.74 6.71
CA LEU A 33 -0.55 -4.36 5.72
C LEU A 33 -1.01 -3.97 4.31
N LEU A 34 -0.02 -3.75 3.46
CA LEU A 34 -0.16 -3.79 2.01
C LEU A 34 0.30 -5.18 1.55
N ASP A 35 -0.62 -5.97 1.00
CA ASP A 35 -0.27 -7.22 0.36
C ASP A 35 0.35 -6.90 -1.00
N ILE A 36 1.52 -7.46 -1.28
CA ILE A 36 2.24 -7.31 -2.55
C ILE A 36 2.30 -8.68 -3.20
N MET A 37 1.77 -8.78 -4.41
CA MET A 37 1.72 -10.02 -5.17
C MET A 37 2.62 -9.90 -6.39
N VAL A 38 3.59 -10.80 -6.48
CA VAL A 38 4.54 -10.90 -7.59
C VAL A 38 4.22 -12.14 -8.41
N ARG A 39 3.99 -11.98 -9.71
CA ARG A 39 3.63 -13.09 -10.60
C ARG A 39 4.52 -13.08 -11.85
N PRO A 40 5.11 -14.23 -12.22
CA PRO A 40 5.82 -14.34 -13.49
C PRO A 40 4.81 -14.23 -14.66
N GLY A 41 5.20 -13.53 -15.70
CA GLY A 41 4.45 -13.32 -16.93
C GLY A 41 5.10 -14.03 -18.12
N ALA A 42 4.50 -13.87 -19.30
CA ALA A 42 5.09 -14.39 -20.53
C ALA A 42 6.37 -13.64 -20.91
N ASP A 43 7.22 -14.28 -21.71
CA ASP A 43 8.44 -13.68 -22.28
C ASP A 43 9.39 -13.07 -21.23
N GLY A 44 9.39 -13.60 -20.01
CA GLY A 44 10.23 -13.16 -18.90
C GLY A 44 9.76 -11.88 -18.19
N GLU A 45 8.58 -11.34 -18.53
CA GLU A 45 7.99 -10.22 -17.80
C GLU A 45 7.60 -10.62 -16.36
N VAL A 46 7.64 -9.66 -15.43
CA VAL A 46 7.19 -9.87 -14.05
C VAL A 46 6.18 -8.79 -13.69
N SER A 47 5.02 -9.21 -13.18
CA SER A 47 4.01 -8.28 -12.68
C SER A 47 4.09 -8.16 -11.16
N VAL A 48 3.99 -6.93 -10.66
CA VAL A 48 3.87 -6.63 -9.24
C VAL A 48 2.57 -5.84 -9.05
N THR A 49 1.69 -6.35 -8.20
CA THR A 49 0.42 -5.71 -7.87
C THR A 49 0.27 -5.63 -6.35
N ALA A 50 -0.61 -4.76 -5.87
CA ALA A 50 -0.82 -4.59 -4.44
C ALA A 50 -2.30 -4.57 -4.06
N ARG A 51 -2.58 -4.97 -2.82
CA ARG A 51 -3.89 -4.86 -2.17
C ARG A 51 -3.74 -4.25 -0.78
N PRO A 52 -4.54 -3.23 -0.41
CA PRO A 52 -5.43 -2.43 -1.26
C PRO A 52 -4.73 -1.79 -2.48
N SER A 53 -5.46 -1.63 -3.59
CA SER A 53 -4.96 -0.85 -4.74
C SER A 53 -5.11 0.63 -4.41
N THR A 54 -4.01 1.36 -4.37
CA THR A 54 -3.96 2.75 -3.92
C THR A 54 -2.76 3.48 -4.51
N ASP A 55 -2.86 4.79 -4.65
CA ASP A 55 -1.75 5.67 -5.02
C ASP A 55 -0.96 6.14 -3.78
N PHE A 56 -1.35 5.71 -2.57
CA PHE A 56 -0.66 6.06 -1.33
C PHE A 56 0.81 5.61 -1.32
N PHE A 57 1.11 4.48 -1.96
CA PHE A 57 2.46 3.95 -2.12
C PHE A 57 2.92 4.03 -3.57
N THR A 58 4.19 4.37 -3.78
CA THR A 58 4.84 4.21 -5.09
C THR A 58 5.61 2.89 -5.09
N ILE A 59 5.19 1.93 -5.91
CA ILE A 59 5.81 0.60 -5.97
C ILE A 59 6.70 0.51 -7.22
N ARG A 60 7.99 0.30 -7.02
CA ARG A 60 8.96 -0.02 -8.07
C ARG A 60 9.18 -1.52 -8.15
N ASN A 61 8.98 -2.07 -9.34
CA ASN A 61 9.31 -3.44 -9.67
C ASN A 61 10.74 -3.54 -10.22
N GLU A 62 11.61 -4.23 -9.50
CA GLU A 62 12.98 -4.60 -9.89
C GLU A 62 13.18 -6.13 -9.85
N VAL A 63 12.07 -6.89 -9.90
CA VAL A 63 12.12 -8.35 -9.94
C VAL A 63 12.41 -8.81 -11.36
N VAL A 64 13.31 -9.78 -11.49
CA VAL A 64 13.66 -10.40 -12.77
C VAL A 64 13.30 -11.89 -12.78
N THR A 65 12.98 -12.41 -13.96
CA THR A 65 12.77 -13.85 -14.15
C THR A 65 14.11 -14.60 -14.13
N SER A 66 14.18 -15.76 -13.47
CA SER A 66 15.37 -16.61 -13.38
C SER A 66 15.01 -18.09 -13.15
N ASP A 67 15.95 -18.92 -12.69
CA ASP A 67 15.69 -20.31 -12.25
C ASP A 67 15.36 -20.43 -10.74
N ALA A 68 15.45 -19.33 -10.00
CA ALA A 68 15.24 -19.28 -8.54
C ALA A 68 14.14 -18.28 -8.15
N THR A 69 13.53 -18.51 -6.99
CA THR A 69 12.54 -17.61 -6.38
C THR A 69 13.03 -17.11 -5.04
N ASN A 70 13.41 -15.84 -5.00
CA ASN A 70 13.79 -15.11 -3.79
C ASN A 70 13.54 -13.62 -4.02
N ILE A 71 12.57 -13.07 -3.29
CA ILE A 71 12.10 -11.71 -3.46
C ILE A 71 12.12 -11.02 -2.11
N GLU A 72 12.57 -9.78 -2.08
CA GLU A 72 12.55 -8.94 -0.90
C GLU A 72 11.84 -7.61 -1.17
N ILE A 73 11.33 -7.01 -0.11
CA ILE A 73 10.74 -5.67 -0.11
C ILE A 73 11.66 -4.76 0.70
N THR A 74 11.95 -3.60 0.15
CA THR A 74 12.53 -2.48 0.92
C THR A 74 11.70 -1.23 0.71
N ALA A 75 11.69 -0.35 1.72
CA ALA A 75 10.91 0.87 1.66
C ALA A 75 11.66 2.05 2.26
N SER A 76 11.40 3.24 1.71
CA SER A 76 11.79 4.52 2.29
C SER A 76 10.56 5.42 2.30
N GLY A 77 9.94 5.57 3.47
CA GLY A 77 8.61 6.18 3.57
C GLY A 77 7.60 5.40 2.72
N ARG A 78 7.00 6.08 1.74
CA ARG A 78 5.97 5.52 0.85
C ARG A 78 6.51 4.99 -0.49
N ASP A 79 7.82 5.10 -0.71
CA ASP A 79 8.49 4.50 -1.86
C ASP A 79 8.88 3.06 -1.52
N ILE A 80 8.24 2.10 -2.18
CA ILE A 80 8.46 0.66 -2.01
C ILE A 80 9.23 0.13 -3.23
N THR A 81 10.29 -0.62 -2.99
CA THR A 81 11.01 -1.38 -4.03
C THR A 81 10.87 -2.86 -3.77
N VAL A 82 10.32 -3.58 -4.76
CA VAL A 82 10.22 -5.04 -4.77
C VAL A 82 11.29 -5.56 -5.72
N ARG A 83 12.23 -6.35 -5.22
CA ARG A 83 13.40 -6.79 -6.00
C ARG A 83 13.76 -8.23 -5.75
N GLY A 84 14.51 -8.80 -6.69
CA GLY A 84 15.01 -10.15 -6.59
C GLY A 84 14.71 -10.97 -7.83
N GLN A 85 14.49 -12.25 -7.63
CA GLN A 85 14.35 -13.25 -8.68
C GLN A 85 13.05 -14.05 -8.49
N ILE A 86 12.38 -14.36 -9.59
CA ILE A 86 11.24 -15.28 -9.61
C ILE A 86 11.43 -16.33 -10.70
N ALA A 87 11.21 -17.61 -10.39
CA ALA A 87 11.29 -18.65 -11.41
C ALA A 87 10.07 -18.57 -12.35
N GLU A 88 10.27 -18.75 -13.65
CA GLU A 88 9.19 -18.63 -14.66
C GLU A 88 8.00 -19.54 -14.37
N GLU A 89 8.27 -20.75 -13.88
CA GLU A 89 7.27 -21.76 -13.50
C GLU A 89 6.70 -21.55 -12.08
N SER A 90 7.08 -20.48 -11.38
CA SER A 90 6.57 -20.20 -10.04
C SER A 90 5.10 -19.82 -10.08
N GLU A 91 4.38 -20.24 -9.04
CA GLU A 91 3.12 -19.58 -8.71
C GLU A 91 3.37 -18.14 -8.23
N GLN A 92 2.28 -17.40 -8.01
CA GLN A 92 2.35 -16.06 -7.44
C GLN A 92 2.99 -16.08 -6.04
N VAL A 93 3.97 -15.22 -5.82
CA VAL A 93 4.56 -14.97 -4.50
C VAL A 93 3.79 -13.84 -3.83
N ASN A 94 3.27 -14.10 -2.63
CA ASN A 94 2.60 -13.10 -1.81
C ASN A 94 3.54 -12.65 -0.68
N LEU A 95 3.73 -11.35 -0.58
CA LEU A 95 4.54 -10.69 0.43
C LEU A 95 3.67 -9.62 1.12
N THR A 96 4.09 -9.14 2.27
CA THR A 96 3.40 -8.07 2.98
C THR A 96 4.36 -6.92 3.29
N HIS A 97 3.85 -5.70 3.23
CA HIS A 97 4.54 -4.50 3.68
C HIS A 97 3.72 -3.82 4.77
N THR A 98 4.35 -3.59 5.93
CA THR A 98 3.70 -2.91 7.06
C THR A 98 3.48 -1.44 6.76
N VAL A 99 2.23 -1.00 6.80
CA VAL A 99 1.82 0.39 6.74
C VAL A 99 2.17 1.09 8.04
N ARG A 100 3.15 2.01 7.98
CA ARG A 100 3.62 2.77 9.16
C ARG A 100 2.81 4.04 9.46
N GLU A 101 1.97 4.49 8.52
CA GLU A 101 1.13 5.68 8.65
C GLU A 101 -0.37 5.31 8.55
N PRO A 102 -0.94 4.54 9.50
CA PRO A 102 -2.25 3.91 9.35
C PRO A 102 -3.40 4.91 9.14
N ALA A 103 -3.39 6.05 9.83
CA ALA A 103 -4.41 7.09 9.66
C ALA A 103 -4.33 7.78 8.29
N ALA A 104 -3.13 8.11 7.83
CA ALA A 104 -2.94 8.70 6.49
C ALA A 104 -3.29 7.69 5.38
N PHE A 105 -2.96 6.41 5.56
CA PHE A 105 -3.35 5.34 4.65
C PHE A 105 -4.87 5.16 4.58
N ALA A 106 -5.55 5.12 5.72
CA ALA A 106 -7.01 5.05 5.76
C ALA A 106 -7.67 6.27 5.12
N ARG A 107 -7.12 7.47 5.34
CA ARG A 107 -7.58 8.70 4.71
C ARG A 107 -7.44 8.63 3.19
N ALA A 108 -6.30 8.18 2.68
CA ALA A 108 -6.06 8.03 1.25
C ALA A 108 -7.08 7.10 0.60
N LEU A 109 -7.26 5.90 1.17
CA LEU A 109 -8.22 4.91 0.66
C LEU A 109 -9.67 5.42 0.70
N LEU A 110 -10.04 6.18 1.74
CA LEU A 110 -11.36 6.79 1.82
C LEU A 110 -11.55 7.87 0.73
N ILE A 111 -10.55 8.73 0.51
CA ILE A 111 -10.59 9.75 -0.56
C ILE A 111 -10.70 9.07 -1.94
N GLU A 112 -9.85 8.08 -2.21
CA GLU A 112 -9.87 7.31 -3.47
C GLU A 112 -11.24 6.64 -3.69
N SER A 113 -11.83 6.07 -2.64
CA SER A 113 -13.17 5.48 -2.70
C SER A 113 -14.25 6.53 -2.99
N LEU A 114 -14.22 7.69 -2.33
CA LEU A 114 -15.17 8.79 -2.59
C LEU A 114 -15.09 9.27 -4.05
N VAL A 115 -13.88 9.48 -4.56
CA VAL A 115 -13.63 9.86 -5.96
C VAL A 115 -14.13 8.78 -6.91
N GLY A 116 -13.85 7.50 -6.64
CA GLY A 116 -14.36 6.37 -7.41
C GLY A 116 -15.90 6.28 -7.46
N HIS A 117 -16.60 6.89 -6.49
CA HIS A 117 -18.06 6.99 -6.45
C HIS A 117 -18.59 8.35 -6.93
N GLY A 118 -17.75 9.17 -7.59
CA GLY A 118 -18.15 10.43 -8.22
C GLY A 118 -18.34 11.60 -7.24
N ILE A 119 -17.70 11.56 -6.08
CA ILE A 119 -17.60 12.70 -5.16
C ILE A 119 -16.25 13.37 -5.39
N ASP A 120 -16.26 14.65 -5.76
CA ASP A 120 -15.01 15.39 -5.91
C ASP A 120 -14.44 15.73 -4.54
N VAL A 121 -13.18 15.38 -4.31
CA VAL A 121 -12.44 15.73 -3.10
C VAL A 121 -11.30 16.67 -3.48
N THR A 122 -11.22 17.82 -2.83
CA THR A 122 -10.22 18.86 -3.18
C THR A 122 -8.84 18.55 -2.59
N SER A 123 -8.79 18.00 -1.38
CA SER A 123 -7.54 17.61 -0.73
C SER A 123 -6.85 16.44 -1.43
N SER A 124 -5.51 16.41 -1.44
CA SER A 124 -4.75 15.27 -1.96
C SER A 124 -5.01 13.99 -1.16
N ALA A 125 -5.26 12.87 -1.86
CA ALA A 125 -5.39 11.55 -1.25
C ALA A 125 -4.10 11.16 -0.50
N THR A 126 -2.94 11.48 -1.07
CA THR A 126 -1.62 11.16 -0.50
C THR A 126 -1.14 12.21 0.51
N GLY A 127 -1.97 13.17 0.91
CA GLY A 127 -1.66 14.07 2.01
C GLY A 127 -1.58 13.36 3.37
N GLY A 128 -1.01 14.03 4.37
CA GLY A 128 -1.11 13.57 5.77
C GLY A 128 -2.56 13.63 6.28
N ASN A 129 -2.82 12.97 7.41
CA ASN A 129 -4.10 13.11 8.12
C ASN A 129 -4.12 14.45 8.89
N PRO A 130 -5.08 15.37 8.64
CA PRO A 130 -5.13 16.63 9.36
C PRO A 130 -5.49 16.45 10.84
N GLY A 131 -4.90 17.28 11.71
CA GLY A 131 -5.29 17.35 13.12
C GLY A 131 -4.67 16.31 14.05
N THR A 132 -3.69 15.55 13.57
CA THR A 132 -2.79 14.70 14.36
C THR A 132 -1.51 15.44 14.74
#